data_AF-A0A7V4QRR6-F1
#
_entry.id   AF-A0A7V4QRR6-F1
#
_cell.length_a   1.000
_cell.length_b   1.000
_cell.length_c   1.000
_cell.angle_alpha   90.00
_cell.angle_beta   90.00
_cell.angle_gamma   90.00
#
_symmetry.space_group_name_H-M   'P 1'
#
loop_
_entity.id
_entity.type
_entity.pdbx_description
1 polymer ?
#
loop_
_entity_poly.entity_id
_entity_poly.type
_entity_poly.pdbx_seq_one_letter_code
_entity_poly.pdbx_strand_id
1 'polypeptide(L)' 'MGYIGFHASISGGVHNAIDEAIEKKAEAIQIFTANQRMWSVKDISEEDVKLFFEKRKKSKLK' A
#
# COMPACT_ATOMS: atom_id res chain seq x y z
N MET A 1 -10.36 2.59 20.54
CA MET A 1 -9.80 3.76 19.82
C MET A 1 -9.70 3.37 18.35
N GLY A 2 -10.16 4.22 17.43
CA GLY A 2 -10.07 3.94 15.99
C GLY A 2 -8.67 4.22 15.43
N TYR A 3 -8.35 3.65 14.26
CA TYR A 3 -7.14 3.97 13.51
C TYR A 3 -7.42 5.11 12.54
N ILE A 4 -6.53 6.10 12.49
CA ILE A 4 -6.64 7.19 11.51
C ILE A 4 -5.70 6.92 10.32
N GLY A 5 -6.25 7.12 9.13
CA GLY A 5 -5.60 6.76 7.89
C GLY A 5 -6.09 7.57 6.71
N PHE A 6 -5.55 7.26 5.54
CA PHE A 6 -5.92 7.89 4.27
C PHE A 6 -5.82 6.88 3.12
N HIS A 7 -6.28 7.29 1.95
CA HIS A 7 -6.11 6.51 0.73
C HIS A 7 -4.71 6.78 0.13
N ALA A 8 -3.81 5.80 0.22
CA ALA A 8 -2.43 5.93 -0.26
C ALA A 8 -2.29 5.56 -1.75
N SER A 9 -1.26 6.08 -2.39
CA SER A 9 -0.93 5.80 -3.78
C SER A 9 -0.13 4.51 -3.91
N ILE A 10 -0.43 3.73 -4.95
CA ILE A 10 0.34 2.55 -5.35
C ILE A 10 1.14 2.78 -6.64
N SER A 11 1.29 4.05 -7.06
CA SER A 11 2.01 4.39 -8.28
C SER A 11 3.46 3.90 -8.19
N GLY A 12 3.90 3.16 -9.21
CA GLY A 12 5.23 2.54 -9.24
C GLY A 12 5.38 1.26 -8.42
N GLY A 13 4.33 0.78 -7.75
CA GLY A 13 4.32 -0.48 -6.98
C GLY A 13 3.47 -0.40 -5.72
N VAL A 14 2.79 -1.49 -5.36
CA VAL A 14 1.91 -1.52 -4.16
C VAL A 14 2.66 -1.29 -2.86
N HIS A 15 3.94 -1.64 -2.82
CA HIS A 15 4.81 -1.47 -1.67
C HIS A 15 5.09 0.01 -1.34
N ASN A 16 4.95 0.93 -2.31
CA ASN A 16 5.15 2.37 -2.11
C ASN A 16 4.08 3.00 -1.19
N ALA A 17 2.89 2.41 -1.15
CA ALA A 17 1.84 2.87 -0.25
C ALA A 17 2.25 2.79 1.22
N ILE A 18 3.12 1.84 1.58
CA ILE A 18 3.65 1.72 2.93
C ILE A 18 4.61 2.87 3.25
N ASP A 19 5.47 3.25 2.30
CA ASP A 19 6.40 4.37 2.50
C ASP A 19 5.63 5.68 2.69
N GLU A 20 4.61 5.92 1.85
CA GLU A 20 3.74 7.09 1.96
C GLU A 20 3.02 7.13 3.32
N ALA A 21 2.56 5.97 3.80
CA ALA A 21 1.92 5.87 5.10
C ALA A 21 2.86 6.22 6.27
N ILE A 22 4.12 5.76 6.19
CA ILE A 22 5.16 6.06 7.18
C ILE A 22 5.48 7.56 7.16
N GLU A 23 5.68 8.14 5.97
CA GLU A 23 5.98 9.56 5.80
C GLU A 23 4.87 10.44 6.41
N LYS A 24 3.60 10.09 6.15
CA LYS A 24 2.44 10.82 6.67
C LYS A 24 2.01 10.42 8.09
N LYS A 25 2.76 9.54 8.75
CA LYS A 25 2.51 9.06 10.13
C LYS A 25 1.10 8.50 10.33
N ALA A 26 0.57 7.78 9.34
CA ALA A 26 -0.73 7.13 9.43
C ALA A 26 -0.68 5.83 10.24
N GLU A 27 -1.82 5.45 10.82
CA GLU A 27 -1.98 4.20 11.57
C GLU A 27 -2.61 3.09 10.71
N ALA A 28 -3.39 3.48 9.71
CA ALA A 28 -4.00 2.61 8.71
C ALA A 28 -3.96 3.26 7.33
N ILE A 29 -4.04 2.46 6.27
CA ILE A 29 -4.17 2.95 4.90
C ILE A 29 -5.16 2.10 4.12
N GLN A 30 -5.75 2.72 3.10
CA GLN A 30 -6.46 2.02 2.03
C GLN A 30 -5.70 2.24 0.72
N ILE A 31 -5.72 1.25 -0.16
CA ILE A 31 -5.13 1.33 -1.50
C ILE A 31 -6.08 0.75 -2.53
N PHE A 32 -5.87 1.13 -3.79
CA PHE A 32 -6.32 0.29 -4.91
C PHE A 32 -5.30 -0.83 -5.14
N THR A 33 -5.74 -1.96 -5.66
CA THR A 33 -4.87 -3.07 -6.08
C THR A 33 -4.58 -3.04 -7.59
N ALA A 34 -5.32 -2.22 -8.34
CA ALA A 34 -5.24 -2.09 -9.79
C ALA A 34 -5.83 -0.77 -10.29
N ASN A 35 -5.62 -0.44 -11.56
CA ASN A 35 -6.25 0.71 -12.20
C ASN A 35 -7.73 0.43 -12.51
N GLN A 36 -8.63 1.10 -11.80
CA GLN A 36 -10.09 0.99 -11.93
C GLN A 36 -10.69 1.50 -13.26
N ARG A 37 -9.89 2.05 -14.17
CA ARG A 37 -10.36 2.51 -15.50
C ARG A 37 -10.23 1.43 -16.59
N MET A 38 -9.68 0.26 -16.27
CA MET A 38 -9.43 -0.81 -17.23
C MET A 38 -10.08 -2.11 -16.78
N TRP A 39 -10.52 -2.92 -17.75
CA TRP A 39 -11.08 -4.25 -17.50
C TRP A 39 -10.00 -5.33 -17.35
N SER A 40 -8.86 -5.16 -18.03
CA SER A 40 -7.71 -6.06 -17.91
C SER A 40 -6.76 -5.52 -16.87
N VAL A 41 -6.46 -6.33 -15.87
CA VAL A 41 -5.61 -6.00 -14.74
C VAL A 41 -4.37 -6.90 -14.77
N LYS A 42 -3.21 -6.31 -14.57
CA LYS A 42 -1.97 -7.06 -14.38
C LYS A 42 -1.94 -7.60 -12.94
N ASP A 43 -1.58 -8.87 -12.79
CA ASP A 43 -1.29 -9.44 -11.48
C ASP A 43 -0.15 -8.68 -10.78
N ILE A 44 -0.27 -8.58 -9.46
CA ILE A 44 0.78 -8.01 -8.62
C ILE A 44 1.95 -9.00 -8.62
N SER A 45 3.16 -8.51 -8.90
CA SER A 45 4.35 -9.36 -8.94
C SER A 45 4.66 -9.96 -7.57
N GLU A 46 5.24 -11.17 -7.54
CA GLU A 46 5.67 -11.78 -6.28
C GLU A 46 6.71 -10.91 -5.55
N GLU A 47 7.54 -10.18 -6.30
CA GLU A 47 8.52 -9.23 -5.76
C GLU A 47 7.84 -8.06 -5.04
N ASP A 48 6.82 -7.46 -5.65
CA ASP A 48 6.02 -6.40 -5.04
C ASP A 48 5.31 -6.88 -3.77
N VAL A 49 4.76 -8.10 -3.80
CA VAL A 49 4.10 -8.71 -2.64
C VAL A 49 5.09 -8.88 -1.49
N LYS A 50 6.28 -9.43 -1.77
CA LYS A 50 7.35 -9.59 -0.77
C LYS A 50 7.76 -8.25 -0.18
N LEU A 51 8.00 -7.24 -1.02
CA LEU A 51 8.37 -5.89 -0.59
C LEU A 51 7.28 -5.25 0.27
N PHE A 52 6.01 -5.36 -0.13
CA PHE A 52 4.88 -4.82 0.63
C PHE A 52 4.84 -5.41 2.04
N PHE A 53 4.92 -6.74 2.18
CA PHE A 53 4.91 -7.38 3.49
C PHE A 53 6.16 -7.08 4.32
N GLU A 54 7.34 -6.99 3.70
CA GLU A 54 8.56 -6.60 4.40
C GLU A 54 8.45 -5.18 4.97
N LYS A 55 8.03 -4.21 4.14
CA LYS A 55 7.84 -2.83 4.57
C LYS A 55 6.74 -2.72 5.63
N ARG A 56 5.62 -3.42 5.47
CA ARG A 56 4.54 -3.45 6.46
C ARG A 56 5.04 -3.95 7.82
N LYS A 57 5.82 -5.03 7.86
CA LYS A 57 6.42 -5.57 9.10
C LYS A 57 7.37 -4.58 9.79
N LYS A 58 8.09 -3.76 9.02
CA LYS A 58 8.99 -2.71 9.53
C LYS A 58 8.24 -1.44 9.96
N SER A 59 6.99 -1.27 9.52
CA SER A 59 6.15 -0.12 9.83
C SER A 59 5.39 -0.29 11.16
N LYS A 60 4.74 0.78 11.62
CA LYS A 60 3.81 0.76 12.76
C LYS A 60 2.33 0.61 12.34
N LEU A 61 2.07 0.38 11.06
CA LEU A 61 0.72 0.19 10.54
C LEU A 61 0.06 -1.04 11.15
N LYS A 62 -1.25 -0.95 11.34
CA LYS A 62 -2.05 -2.01 11.96
C LYS A 62 -2.55 -3.06 10.96
#